data_AF-M3ER70-F1
#
_entry.id   AF-M3ER70-F1
#
_cell.length_a   1.000
_cell.length_b   1.000
_cell.length_c   1.000
_cell.angle_alpha   90.00
_cell.angle_beta   90.00
_cell.angle_gamma   90.00
#
_symmetry.space_group_name_H-M   'P 1'
#
loop_
_entity.id
_entity.type
_entity.pdbx_description
1 polymer ?
#
loop_
_entity_poly.entity_id
_entity_poly.type
_entity_poly.pdbx_seq_one_letter_code
_entity_poly.pdbx_strand_id
1 'polypeptide(L)'
;MDYIKSANRLVDLNFLRFRGQQIEEEIRTLVANHDQILHTEFADKSTLYHYVLHKLAISGAIEAARKTFASTGNDNEIRILDRMRIRDFIEDKELVTSFDKLEISSLFKYLPFFTRLWRNIFGNVTVHKSEADQIKAHNTIELNKKIVEVRSKKIQEDATKLAEKRLKEKDAKELAEKNVRKQQAANLKQEKTQTTPKEIDPQGAKLLERILDILDDYWSNQQYPDRNILLYEMDGEIDEDGLINFLKKFGKNDIYSFMVRNQEDKYTFPILITKRYLKKKGKELLEKASSVIDEQKNASMPDQDLFDFCISLEAFLRKTLPKI
;
A
#
# COMPACT_ATOMS: atom_id res chain seq x y z
N MET A 1 -17.27 -17.41 -8.87
CA MET A 1 -17.59 -16.65 -10.10
C MET A 1 -19.06 -16.68 -10.46
N ASP A 2 -19.70 -17.86 -10.47
CA ASP A 2 -21.12 -17.96 -10.83
C ASP A 2 -22.04 -17.08 -9.99
N TYR A 3 -21.75 -16.93 -8.68
CA TYR A 3 -22.49 -16.02 -7.82
C TYR A 3 -22.43 -14.56 -8.31
N ILE A 4 -21.25 -14.06 -8.69
CA ILE A 4 -21.06 -12.67 -9.16
C ILE A 4 -21.78 -12.48 -10.49
N LYS A 5 -21.73 -13.48 -11.37
CA LYS A 5 -22.47 -13.50 -12.64
C LYS A 5 -23.98 -13.49 -12.39
N SER A 6 -24.48 -14.36 -11.51
CA SER A 6 -25.92 -14.49 -11.21
C SER A 6 -26.50 -13.30 -10.45
N ALA A 7 -25.67 -12.56 -9.71
CA ALA A 7 -26.11 -11.37 -8.99
C ALA A 7 -26.62 -10.26 -9.93
N ASN A 8 -26.14 -10.26 -11.19
CA ASN A 8 -26.55 -9.32 -12.23
C ASN A 8 -26.48 -7.83 -11.83
N ARG A 9 -25.56 -7.48 -10.92
CA ARG A 9 -25.36 -6.14 -10.36
C ARG A 9 -23.95 -6.01 -9.77
N LEU A 10 -23.57 -4.79 -9.35
CA LEU A 10 -22.34 -4.54 -8.61
C LEU A 10 -22.31 -5.34 -7.29
N VAL A 11 -21.19 -6.00 -7.01
CA VAL A 11 -20.98 -6.75 -5.77
C VAL A 11 -19.75 -6.17 -5.08
N ASP A 12 -19.86 -5.89 -3.78
CA ASP A 12 -18.68 -5.54 -2.98
C ASP A 12 -18.08 -6.79 -2.34
N LEU A 13 -16.79 -7.02 -2.61
CA LEU A 13 -16.03 -8.15 -2.11
C LEU A 13 -15.96 -8.17 -0.58
N ASN A 14 -16.00 -7.02 0.09
CA ASN A 14 -15.98 -6.97 1.56
C ASN A 14 -17.22 -7.60 2.20
N PHE A 15 -18.35 -7.63 1.50
CA PHE A 15 -19.60 -8.22 1.98
C PHE A 15 -19.82 -9.66 1.51
N LEU A 16 -18.97 -10.18 0.61
CA LEU A 16 -19.07 -11.57 0.21
C LEU A 16 -18.76 -12.50 1.40
N ARG A 17 -19.57 -13.55 1.51
CA ARG A 17 -19.41 -14.59 2.54
C ARG A 17 -19.48 -15.96 1.87
N PHE A 18 -18.56 -16.84 2.24
CA PHE A 18 -18.62 -18.25 1.87
C PHE A 18 -18.96 -19.06 3.13
N ARG A 19 -20.11 -19.75 3.12
CA ARG A 19 -20.63 -20.50 4.29
C ARG A 19 -20.70 -19.67 5.58
N GLY A 20 -21.04 -18.37 5.45
CA GLY A 20 -21.14 -17.43 6.58
C GLY A 20 -19.83 -16.79 7.02
N GLN A 21 -18.67 -17.25 6.52
CA GLN A 21 -17.37 -16.66 6.81
C GLN A 21 -16.98 -15.62 5.76
N GLN A 22 -16.21 -14.60 6.17
CA GLN A 22 -15.60 -13.66 5.24
C GLN A 22 -14.66 -14.38 4.30
N ILE A 23 -14.66 -13.99 3.03
CA ILE A 23 -13.72 -14.53 2.06
C ILE A 23 -12.31 -14.08 2.43
N GLU A 24 -11.35 -14.99 2.41
CA GLU A 24 -9.93 -14.71 2.65
C GLU A 24 -9.37 -13.74 1.61
N GLU A 25 -8.34 -12.98 2.00
CA GLU A 25 -7.78 -11.92 1.14
C GLU A 25 -7.23 -12.48 -0.17
N GLU A 26 -6.57 -13.64 -0.14
CA GLU A 26 -6.06 -14.34 -1.33
C GLU A 26 -7.16 -14.60 -2.35
N ILE A 27 -8.33 -15.08 -1.90
CA ILE A 27 -9.47 -15.35 -2.77
C ILE A 27 -10.05 -14.04 -3.32
N ARG A 28 -10.07 -12.96 -2.54
CA ARG A 28 -10.51 -11.64 -3.04
C ARG A 28 -9.58 -11.13 -4.14
N THR A 29 -8.27 -11.26 -3.97
CA THR A 29 -7.28 -10.90 -4.98
C THR A 29 -7.45 -11.74 -6.25
N LEU A 30 -7.66 -13.05 -6.11
CA LEU A 30 -7.93 -13.93 -7.26
C LEU A 30 -9.21 -13.53 -8.00
N VAL A 31 -10.28 -13.18 -7.29
CA VAL A 31 -11.53 -12.73 -7.91
C VAL A 31 -11.36 -11.38 -8.61
N ALA A 32 -10.66 -10.44 -7.98
CA ALA A 32 -10.43 -9.11 -8.53
C ALA A 32 -9.58 -9.13 -9.81
N ASN A 33 -8.65 -10.08 -9.91
CA ASN A 33 -7.73 -10.20 -11.04
C ASN A 33 -8.23 -11.10 -12.17
N HIS A 34 -9.44 -11.66 -12.07
CA HIS A 34 -9.95 -12.60 -13.06
C HIS A 34 -10.45 -11.90 -14.32
N ASP A 35 -10.12 -12.42 -15.50
CA ASP A 35 -10.35 -11.79 -16.81
C ASP A 35 -11.81 -11.41 -17.11
N GLN A 36 -12.76 -12.18 -16.59
CA GLN A 36 -14.20 -11.93 -16.76
C GLN A 36 -14.79 -10.92 -15.77
N ILE A 37 -13.98 -10.43 -14.84
CA ILE A 37 -14.37 -9.50 -13.78
C ILE A 37 -13.80 -8.11 -14.07
N LEU A 38 -14.64 -7.10 -13.92
CA LEU A 38 -14.25 -5.71 -13.82
C LEU A 38 -14.15 -5.37 -12.34
N HIS A 39 -13.01 -4.82 -11.93
CA HIS A 39 -12.73 -4.47 -10.54
C HIS A 39 -12.42 -2.98 -10.43
N THR A 40 -12.99 -2.33 -9.41
CA THR A 40 -12.55 -1.00 -8.98
C THR A 40 -12.72 -0.82 -7.48
N GLU A 41 -11.83 -0.02 -6.92
CA GLU A 41 -12.01 0.54 -5.59
C GLU A 41 -12.87 1.80 -5.64
N PHE A 42 -13.67 1.99 -4.60
CA PHE A 42 -14.48 3.17 -4.40
C PHE A 42 -14.49 3.56 -2.93
N ALA A 43 -14.15 4.81 -2.63
CA ALA A 43 -14.21 5.34 -1.27
C ALA A 43 -15.51 6.11 -1.07
N ASP A 44 -16.29 5.68 -0.07
CA ASP A 44 -17.43 6.45 0.42
C ASP A 44 -17.25 6.71 1.92
N LYS A 45 -17.26 7.99 2.29
CA LYS A 45 -16.91 8.49 3.64
C LYS A 45 -15.56 7.93 4.09
N SER A 46 -15.52 7.14 5.16
CA SER A 46 -14.32 6.53 5.74
C SER A 46 -14.13 5.07 5.33
N THR A 47 -14.96 4.53 4.44
CA THR A 47 -14.93 3.11 4.07
C THR A 47 -14.45 2.93 2.64
N LEU A 48 -13.49 2.02 2.44
CA LEU A 48 -12.99 1.60 1.14
C LEU A 48 -13.72 0.33 0.70
N TYR A 49 -14.46 0.43 -0.39
CA TYR A 49 -15.22 -0.66 -0.99
C TYR A 49 -14.46 -1.24 -2.19
N HIS A 50 -14.55 -2.56 -2.36
CA HIS A 50 -13.92 -3.27 -3.48
C HIS A 50 -15.03 -3.85 -4.37
N TYR A 51 -15.43 -3.07 -5.37
CA TYR A 51 -16.51 -3.46 -6.25
C TYR A 51 -16.00 -4.35 -7.38
N VAL A 52 -16.75 -5.42 -7.63
CA VAL A 52 -16.58 -6.33 -8.76
C VAL A 52 -17.86 -6.43 -9.56
N LEU A 53 -17.70 -6.59 -10.87
CA LEU A 53 -18.79 -6.81 -11.82
C LEU A 53 -18.37 -7.86 -12.85
N HIS A 54 -19.22 -8.85 -13.09
CA HIS A 54 -19.00 -9.77 -14.19
C HIS A 54 -19.31 -9.07 -15.53
N LYS A 55 -18.47 -9.23 -16.57
CA LYS A 55 -18.66 -8.58 -17.88
C LYS A 55 -20.05 -8.84 -18.48
N LEU A 56 -20.55 -10.08 -18.39
CA LEU A 56 -21.91 -10.44 -18.83
C LEU A 56 -23.06 -9.79 -18.01
N ALA A 57 -22.78 -9.22 -16.83
CA ALA A 57 -23.77 -8.60 -15.95
C ALA A 57 -23.87 -7.07 -16.13
N ILE A 58 -23.16 -6.49 -17.11
CA ILE A 58 -23.11 -5.04 -17.32
C ILE A 58 -24.52 -4.45 -17.56
N SER A 59 -25.33 -5.10 -18.41
CA SER A 59 -26.69 -4.61 -18.69
C SER A 59 -27.55 -4.56 -17.43
N GLY A 60 -27.56 -5.63 -16.63
CA GLY A 60 -28.31 -5.66 -15.37
C GLY A 60 -27.81 -4.65 -14.35
N ALA A 61 -26.49 -4.43 -14.29
CA ALA A 61 -25.92 -3.42 -13.41
C ALA A 61 -26.30 -1.99 -13.82
N ILE A 62 -26.37 -1.68 -15.12
CA ILE A 62 -26.86 -0.38 -15.62
C ILE A 62 -28.33 -0.18 -15.24
N GLU A 63 -29.17 -1.21 -15.38
CA GLU A 63 -30.58 -1.15 -14.99
C GLU A 63 -30.76 -0.94 -13.48
N ALA A 64 -29.97 -1.65 -12.67
CA ALA A 64 -29.97 -1.49 -11.22
C ALA A 64 -29.57 -0.06 -10.82
N ALA A 65 -28.49 0.46 -11.41
CA ALA A 65 -28.01 1.82 -11.18
C ALA A 65 -29.05 2.87 -11.59
N ARG A 66 -29.69 2.68 -12.75
CA ARG A 66 -30.79 3.54 -13.22
C ARG A 66 -31.94 3.58 -12.22
N LYS A 67 -32.36 2.42 -11.72
CA LYS A 67 -33.46 2.30 -10.76
C LYS A 67 -33.11 2.96 -9.43
N THR A 68 -31.92 2.68 -8.89
CA THR A 68 -31.42 3.29 -7.64
C THR A 68 -31.33 4.81 -7.76
N PHE A 69 -30.79 5.32 -8.86
CA PHE A 69 -30.69 6.75 -9.10
C PHE A 69 -32.07 7.41 -9.20
N ALA A 70 -33.00 6.82 -9.95
CA ALA A 70 -34.35 7.34 -10.07
C ALA A 70 -35.09 7.37 -8.73
N SER A 71 -34.90 6.37 -7.85
CA SER A 71 -35.60 6.29 -6.57
C SER A 71 -34.95 7.11 -5.45
N THR A 72 -33.63 7.30 -5.47
CA THR A 72 -32.88 7.89 -4.34
C THR A 72 -32.05 9.13 -4.69
N GLY A 73 -31.79 9.39 -5.97
CA GLY A 73 -30.82 10.38 -6.42
C GLY A 73 -29.35 10.00 -6.16
N ASN A 74 -29.09 8.79 -5.64
CA ASN A 74 -27.75 8.27 -5.44
C ASN A 74 -27.14 7.79 -6.76
N ASP A 75 -25.97 8.32 -7.12
CA ASP A 75 -25.27 8.05 -8.37
C ASP A 75 -23.98 7.24 -8.16
N ASN A 76 -23.72 6.75 -6.95
CA ASN A 76 -22.50 6.01 -6.64
C ASN A 76 -22.32 4.81 -7.59
N GLU A 77 -23.38 4.04 -7.84
CA GLU A 77 -23.34 2.90 -8.78
C GLU A 77 -22.98 3.35 -10.20
N ILE A 78 -23.51 4.48 -10.67
CA ILE A 78 -23.20 5.05 -11.99
C ILE A 78 -21.71 5.43 -12.06
N ARG A 79 -21.18 6.08 -11.02
CA ARG A 79 -19.77 6.47 -10.92
C ARG A 79 -18.82 5.27 -10.84
N ILE A 80 -19.23 4.21 -10.14
CA ILE A 80 -18.47 2.95 -10.06
C ILE A 80 -18.40 2.29 -11.44
N LEU A 81 -19.54 2.21 -12.15
CA LEU A 81 -19.61 1.66 -13.50
C LEU A 81 -18.76 2.46 -14.50
N ASP A 82 -18.80 3.79 -14.45
CA ASP A 82 -17.95 4.65 -15.28
C ASP A 82 -16.46 4.38 -15.02
N ARG A 83 -16.06 4.28 -13.75
CA ARG A 83 -14.68 3.98 -13.34
C ARG A 83 -14.20 2.59 -13.77
N MET A 84 -15.10 1.61 -13.82
CA MET A 84 -14.84 0.27 -14.36
C MET A 84 -14.68 0.25 -15.89
N ARG A 85 -14.89 1.39 -16.58
CA ARG A 85 -14.84 1.52 -18.04
C ARG A 85 -15.75 0.53 -18.76
N ILE A 86 -16.96 0.33 -18.25
CA ILE A 86 -17.89 -0.67 -18.78
C ILE A 86 -18.20 -0.47 -20.28
N ARG A 87 -18.08 0.75 -20.81
CA ARG A 87 -18.32 1.09 -22.21
C ARG A 87 -17.44 0.27 -23.16
N ASP A 88 -16.22 -0.05 -22.75
CA ASP A 88 -15.26 -0.82 -23.54
C ASP A 88 -15.70 -2.29 -23.73
N PHE A 89 -16.70 -2.73 -22.96
CA PHE A 89 -17.19 -4.11 -22.92
C PHE A 89 -18.65 -4.25 -23.35
N ILE A 90 -19.28 -3.18 -23.82
CA ILE A 90 -20.66 -3.19 -24.32
C ILE A 90 -20.64 -3.22 -25.85
N GLU A 91 -21.20 -4.27 -26.44
CA GLU A 91 -21.35 -4.38 -27.91
C GLU A 91 -22.57 -3.59 -28.43
N ASP A 92 -23.63 -3.50 -27.61
CA ASP A 92 -24.87 -2.81 -27.96
C ASP A 92 -24.75 -1.28 -27.84
N LYS A 93 -24.79 -0.59 -28.98
CA LYS A 93 -24.72 0.87 -29.07
C LYS A 93 -25.90 1.57 -28.38
N GLU A 94 -27.08 0.95 -28.34
CA GLU A 94 -28.23 1.52 -27.65
C GLU A 94 -28.00 1.52 -26.15
N LEU A 95 -27.48 0.41 -25.62
CA LEU A 95 -27.12 0.29 -24.20
C LEU A 95 -26.05 1.32 -23.81
N VAL A 96 -25.00 1.51 -24.61
CA VAL A 96 -23.97 2.57 -24.40
C VAL A 96 -24.63 3.95 -24.33
N THR A 97 -25.46 4.29 -25.32
CA THR A 97 -26.15 5.58 -25.37
C THR A 97 -27.08 5.77 -24.16
N SER A 98 -27.73 4.69 -23.72
CA SER A 98 -28.61 4.70 -22.55
C SER A 98 -27.85 4.96 -21.25
N PHE A 99 -26.60 4.49 -21.16
CA PHE A 99 -25.71 4.71 -20.03
C PHE A 99 -25.15 6.13 -20.04
N ASP A 100 -24.74 6.64 -21.21
CA ASP A 100 -24.25 8.02 -21.34
C ASP A 100 -25.32 9.04 -20.92
N LYS A 101 -26.59 8.83 -21.31
CA LYS A 101 -27.70 9.67 -20.85
C LYS A 101 -27.90 9.61 -19.33
N LEU A 102 -27.81 8.41 -18.76
CA LEU A 102 -27.93 8.19 -17.32
C LEU A 102 -26.82 8.91 -16.55
N GLU A 103 -25.59 8.81 -17.04
CA GLU A 103 -24.43 9.47 -16.46
C GLU A 103 -24.52 10.99 -16.57
N ILE A 104 -24.84 11.55 -17.74
CA ILE A 104 -25.04 13.00 -17.89
C ILE A 104 -26.12 13.51 -16.93
N SER A 105 -27.22 12.75 -16.79
CA SER A 105 -28.30 13.08 -15.84
C SER A 105 -27.83 13.06 -14.39
N SER A 106 -26.91 12.16 -14.02
CA SER A 106 -26.43 12.05 -12.64
C SER A 106 -25.48 13.19 -12.25
N LEU A 107 -24.84 13.83 -13.23
CA LEU A 107 -23.92 14.94 -13.02
C LEU A 107 -24.62 16.25 -12.62
N PHE A 108 -25.94 16.38 -12.86
CA PHE A 108 -26.68 17.62 -12.63
C PHE A 108 -26.56 18.14 -11.19
N LYS A 109 -26.45 17.24 -10.21
CA LYS A 109 -26.34 17.62 -8.80
C LYS A 109 -24.99 18.27 -8.43
N TYR A 110 -23.96 18.11 -9.26
CA TYR A 110 -22.62 18.67 -9.06
C TYR A 110 -22.42 20.02 -9.74
N LEU A 111 -23.41 20.50 -10.50
CA LEU A 111 -23.36 21.85 -11.04
C LEU A 111 -23.31 22.89 -9.91
N PRO A 112 -22.67 24.05 -10.14
CA PRO A 112 -22.71 25.16 -9.21
C PRO A 112 -24.14 25.49 -8.78
N PHE A 113 -24.33 25.83 -7.51
CA PHE A 113 -25.66 26.03 -6.92
C PHE A 113 -26.54 26.97 -7.75
N PHE A 114 -26.01 28.12 -8.17
CA PHE A 114 -26.74 29.10 -9.00
C PHE A 114 -27.13 28.55 -10.36
N THR A 115 -26.23 27.83 -11.04
CA THR A 115 -26.49 27.19 -12.34
C THR A 115 -27.61 26.15 -12.20
N ARG A 116 -27.56 25.32 -11.15
CA ARG A 116 -28.55 24.30 -10.87
C ARG A 116 -29.92 24.91 -10.54
N LEU A 117 -29.96 25.94 -9.69
CA LEU A 117 -31.18 26.65 -9.31
C LEU A 117 -31.85 27.30 -10.54
N TRP A 118 -31.06 28.01 -11.36
CA TRP A 118 -31.57 28.67 -12.56
C TRP A 118 -32.15 27.64 -13.54
N ARG A 119 -31.43 26.54 -13.80
CA ARG A 119 -31.89 25.46 -14.66
C ARG A 119 -33.15 24.74 -14.17
N ASN A 120 -33.30 24.58 -12.86
CA ASN A 120 -34.52 24.03 -12.27
C ASN A 120 -35.73 24.96 -12.45
N ILE A 121 -35.53 26.29 -12.36
CA ILE A 121 -36.61 27.28 -12.54
C ILE A 121 -37.06 27.36 -14.00
N PHE A 122 -36.12 27.31 -14.95
CA PHE A 122 -36.41 27.43 -16.38
C PHE A 122 -36.63 26.08 -17.10
N GLY A 123 -36.74 24.98 -16.35
CA GLY A 123 -37.07 23.65 -16.88
C GLY A 123 -35.98 22.99 -17.73
N ASN A 124 -34.74 23.49 -17.70
CA ASN A 124 -33.63 22.95 -18.47
C ASN A 124 -32.70 22.11 -17.59
N VAL A 125 -33.17 20.94 -17.16
CA VAL A 125 -32.44 19.99 -16.28
C VAL A 125 -31.43 19.18 -17.11
N THR A 126 -30.51 19.86 -17.79
CA THR A 126 -29.46 19.22 -18.59
C THR A 126 -28.09 19.74 -18.20
N VAL A 127 -27.09 18.87 -18.33
CA VAL A 127 -25.66 19.20 -18.17
C VAL A 127 -25.06 19.29 -19.56
N HIS A 128 -24.37 20.38 -19.87
CA HIS A 128 -23.68 20.49 -21.16
C HIS A 128 -22.43 19.63 -21.17
N LYS A 129 -22.00 19.18 -22.35
CA LYS A 129 -20.85 18.27 -22.50
C LYS A 129 -19.56 18.83 -21.86
N SER A 130 -19.28 20.10 -22.05
CA SER A 130 -18.11 20.78 -21.46
C SER A 130 -18.17 20.81 -19.92
N GLU A 131 -19.35 21.00 -19.34
CA GLU A 131 -19.55 20.96 -17.89
C GLU A 131 -19.43 19.53 -17.36
N ALA A 132 -19.96 18.56 -18.10
CA ALA A 132 -19.86 17.15 -17.75
C ALA A 132 -18.39 16.71 -17.64
N ASP A 133 -17.56 17.06 -18.62
CA ASP A 133 -16.13 16.70 -18.62
C ASP A 133 -15.39 17.33 -17.42
N GLN A 134 -15.67 18.60 -17.10
CA GLN A 134 -15.08 19.28 -15.95
C GLN A 134 -15.51 18.64 -14.62
N ILE A 135 -16.81 18.36 -14.45
CA ILE A 135 -17.33 17.72 -13.24
C ILE A 135 -16.74 16.32 -13.08
N LYS A 136 -16.65 15.53 -14.16
CA LYS A 136 -16.06 14.18 -14.13
C LYS A 136 -14.60 14.23 -13.72
N ALA A 137 -13.81 15.14 -14.29
CA ALA A 137 -12.41 15.31 -13.94
C ALA A 137 -12.26 15.67 -12.45
N HIS A 138 -13.01 16.65 -11.97
CA HIS A 138 -13.02 17.05 -10.56
C HIS A 138 -13.40 15.88 -9.63
N ASN A 139 -14.51 15.20 -9.92
CA ASN A 139 -15.01 14.08 -9.13
C ASN A 139 -14.03 12.90 -9.10
N THR A 140 -13.28 12.69 -10.19
CA THR A 140 -12.25 11.64 -10.28
C THR A 140 -11.05 11.99 -9.39
N ILE A 141 -10.59 13.26 -9.43
CA ILE A 141 -9.49 13.73 -8.58
C ILE A 141 -9.87 13.61 -7.09
N GLU A 142 -11.06 14.08 -6.72
CA GLU A 142 -11.55 14.02 -5.34
C GLU A 142 -11.70 12.58 -4.84
N LEU A 143 -12.25 11.69 -5.69
CA LEU A 143 -12.39 10.27 -5.36
C LEU A 143 -11.03 9.59 -5.21
N ASN A 144 -10.07 9.85 -6.11
CA ASN A 144 -8.72 9.30 -6.00
C ASN A 144 -8.03 9.75 -4.71
N LYS A 145 -8.17 11.03 -4.35
CA LYS A 145 -7.66 11.56 -3.09
C LYS A 145 -8.26 10.83 -1.89
N LYS A 146 -9.58 10.62 -1.88
CA LYS A 146 -10.29 9.87 -0.83
C LYS A 146 -9.86 8.40 -0.76
N ILE A 147 -9.70 7.73 -1.90
CA ILE A 147 -9.21 6.35 -1.96
C ILE A 147 -7.82 6.26 -1.32
N VAL A 148 -6.90 7.14 -1.69
CA VAL A 148 -5.54 7.17 -1.12
C VAL A 148 -5.58 7.41 0.39
N GLU A 149 -6.38 8.37 0.85
CA GLU A 149 -6.49 8.69 2.27
C GLU A 149 -7.10 7.55 3.10
N VAL A 150 -8.17 6.92 2.62
CA VAL A 150 -8.80 5.80 3.33
C VAL A 150 -7.89 4.57 3.30
N ARG A 151 -7.22 4.32 2.16
CA ARG A 151 -6.27 3.22 2.04
C ARG A 151 -5.09 3.41 2.99
N SER A 152 -4.51 4.61 3.07
CA SER A 152 -3.39 4.88 3.99
C SER A 152 -3.82 4.74 5.45
N LYS A 153 -5.00 5.25 5.82
CA LYS A 153 -5.58 5.04 7.17
C LYS A 153 -5.77 3.57 7.50
N LYS A 154 -6.31 2.77 6.58
CA LYS A 154 -6.50 1.33 6.78
C LYS A 154 -5.16 0.60 6.96
N ILE A 155 -4.15 0.93 6.15
CA ILE A 155 -2.79 0.39 6.29
C ILE A 155 -2.20 0.73 7.67
N GLN A 156 -2.38 1.97 8.14
CA GLN A 156 -1.94 2.39 9.47
C GLN A 156 -2.70 1.66 10.59
N GLU A 157 -4.02 1.52 10.49
CA GLU A 157 -4.83 0.78 11.47
C GLU A 157 -4.50 -0.72 11.52
N ASP A 158 -4.22 -1.33 10.37
CA ASP A 158 -3.84 -2.74 10.33
C ASP A 158 -2.41 -2.93 10.89
N ALA A 159 -1.51 -1.99 10.63
CA ALA A 159 -0.17 -1.96 11.24
C ALA A 159 -0.24 -1.79 12.78
N THR A 160 -1.11 -0.92 13.30
CA THR A 160 -1.27 -0.74 14.75
C THR A 160 -1.92 -1.95 15.41
N LYS A 161 -2.96 -2.55 14.81
CA LYS A 161 -3.57 -3.80 15.32
C LYS A 161 -2.56 -4.96 15.33
N LEU A 162 -1.73 -5.07 14.31
CA LEU A 162 -0.66 -6.06 14.26
C LEU A 162 0.36 -5.82 15.39
N ALA A 163 0.74 -4.57 15.63
CA ALA A 163 1.63 -4.19 16.73
C ALA A 163 1.00 -4.51 18.11
N GLU A 164 -0.28 -4.19 18.33
CA GLU A 164 -1.00 -4.51 19.56
C GLU A 164 -1.12 -6.01 19.80
N LYS A 165 -1.40 -6.79 18.75
CA LYS A 165 -1.46 -8.25 18.84
C LYS A 165 -0.11 -8.84 19.24
N ARG A 166 0.98 -8.31 18.66
CA ARG A 166 2.36 -8.70 19.00
C ARG A 166 2.76 -8.30 20.43
N LEU A 167 2.30 -7.15 20.93
CA LEU A 167 2.49 -6.74 22.33
C LEU A 167 1.76 -7.69 23.30
N LYS A 168 0.49 -8.00 23.02
CA LYS A 168 -0.30 -8.94 23.84
C LYS A 168 0.29 -10.36 23.84
N GLU A 169 0.82 -10.83 22.71
CA GLU A 169 1.52 -12.12 22.63
C GLU A 169 2.87 -12.11 23.37
N LYS A 170 3.59 -10.99 23.37
CA LYS A 170 4.81 -10.81 24.17
C LYS A 170 4.51 -10.78 25.67
N ASP A 171 3.50 -10.05 26.10
CA ASP A 171 3.08 -10.00 27.51
C ASP A 171 2.58 -11.37 28.00
N ALA A 172 1.83 -12.10 27.16
CA ALA A 172 1.38 -13.46 27.46
C ALA A 172 2.55 -14.45 27.54
N LYS A 173 3.55 -14.34 26.66
CA LYS A 173 4.78 -15.15 26.71
C LYS A 173 5.64 -14.79 27.93
N GLU A 174 5.74 -13.52 28.30
CA GLU A 174 6.51 -13.09 29.49
C GLU A 174 5.83 -13.54 30.80
N LEU A 175 4.49 -13.55 30.86
CA LEU A 175 3.74 -14.14 31.98
C LEU A 175 3.91 -15.67 32.04
N ALA A 176 3.91 -16.36 30.90
CA ALA A 176 4.18 -17.79 30.83
C ALA A 176 5.62 -18.12 31.26
N GLU A 177 6.61 -17.35 30.81
CA GLU A 177 8.02 -17.50 31.18
C GLU A 177 8.28 -17.17 32.65
N LYS A 178 7.59 -16.18 33.24
CA LYS A 178 7.65 -15.90 34.69
C LYS A 178 7.07 -17.03 35.53
N ASN A 179 6.02 -17.70 35.05
CA ASN A 179 5.46 -18.88 35.70
C ASN A 179 6.37 -20.11 35.59
N VAL A 180 7.06 -20.30 34.45
CA VAL A 180 8.06 -21.37 34.27
C VAL A 180 9.35 -21.09 35.06
N ARG A 181 9.83 -19.84 35.13
CA ARG A 181 11.01 -19.47 35.93
C ARG A 181 10.81 -19.64 37.43
N LYS A 182 9.59 -19.46 37.95
CA LYS A 182 9.29 -19.78 39.37
C LYS A 182 9.35 -21.28 39.68
N GLN A 183 9.17 -22.15 38.67
CA GLN A 183 9.33 -23.60 38.82
C GLN A 183 10.78 -24.08 38.56
N GLN A 184 11.55 -23.36 37.73
CA GLN A 184 12.94 -23.73 37.41
C GLN A 184 13.99 -23.16 38.37
N ALA A 185 13.68 -22.15 39.18
CA ALA A 185 14.63 -21.60 40.17
C ALA A 185 14.95 -22.53 41.36
N ALA A 186 14.36 -23.73 41.42
CA ALA A 186 14.65 -24.75 42.43
C ALA A 186 15.78 -25.72 42.03
N ASN A 187 16.24 -25.73 40.78
CA ASN A 187 17.28 -26.65 40.33
C ASN A 187 18.36 -25.95 39.50
N LEU A 188 19.61 -26.29 39.83
CA LEU A 188 20.85 -26.07 39.08
C LEU A 188 21.65 -24.79 39.38
N LYS A 189 22.44 -24.91 40.46
CA LYS A 189 23.85 -24.50 40.46
C LYS A 189 24.66 -25.44 39.55
N GLN A 190 25.77 -24.91 39.02
CA GLN A 190 26.80 -25.54 38.15
C GLN A 190 26.35 -25.61 36.68
N GLU A 191 27.09 -25.13 35.69
CA GLU A 191 28.54 -25.19 35.50
C GLU A 191 29.05 -24.07 34.56
N LYS A 192 30.36 -23.89 34.57
CA LYS A 192 31.14 -22.82 33.92
C LYS A 192 31.53 -23.20 32.48
N THR A 193 31.49 -22.19 31.59
CA THR A 193 32.32 -21.97 30.38
C THR A 193 32.54 -23.10 29.36
N GLN A 194 32.13 -22.86 28.11
CA GLN A 194 32.96 -23.06 26.92
C GLN A 194 32.39 -22.30 25.71
N THR A 195 33.19 -21.39 25.14
CA THR A 195 32.97 -20.76 23.84
C THR A 195 33.47 -21.69 22.75
N THR A 196 32.55 -22.36 22.06
CA THR A 196 32.81 -23.03 20.78
C THR A 196 32.59 -22.06 19.61
N PRO A 197 33.42 -22.12 18.54
CA PRO A 197 33.14 -21.41 17.31
C PRO A 197 31.89 -22.02 16.69
N LYS A 198 30.84 -21.21 16.50
CA LYS A 198 29.61 -21.69 15.85
C LYS A 198 29.93 -21.99 14.39
N GLU A 199 29.79 -23.25 14.02
CA GLU A 199 29.61 -23.69 12.63
C GLU A 199 28.59 -22.75 11.96
N ILE A 200 29.01 -22.20 10.82
CA ILE A 200 28.18 -21.36 9.98
C ILE A 200 27.11 -22.27 9.40
N ASP A 201 25.86 -22.07 9.82
CA ASP A 201 24.70 -22.72 9.23
C ASP A 201 24.69 -22.45 7.71
N PRO A 202 24.87 -23.48 6.86
CA PRO A 202 25.01 -23.30 5.42
C PRO A 202 23.72 -22.77 4.77
N GLN A 203 22.56 -22.93 5.41
CA GLN A 203 21.31 -22.30 4.96
C GLN A 203 21.30 -20.81 5.32
N GLY A 204 21.74 -20.46 6.53
CA GLY A 204 21.90 -19.06 6.94
C GLY A 204 22.90 -18.28 6.09
N ALA A 205 24.01 -18.89 5.67
CA ALA A 205 24.97 -18.23 4.79
C ALA A 205 24.39 -17.90 3.41
N LYS A 206 23.62 -18.83 2.82
CA LYS A 206 22.95 -18.60 1.52
C LYS A 206 21.88 -17.52 1.61
N LEU A 207 21.09 -17.53 2.68
CA LEU A 207 20.08 -16.50 2.90
C LEU A 207 20.70 -15.12 3.11
N LEU A 208 21.81 -15.04 3.86
CA LEU A 208 22.55 -13.80 4.03
C LEU A 208 23.07 -13.29 2.69
N GLU A 209 23.70 -14.13 1.88
CA GLU A 209 24.22 -13.72 0.56
C GLU A 209 23.11 -13.16 -0.34
N ARG A 210 21.95 -13.83 -0.38
CA ARG A 210 20.78 -13.32 -1.12
C ARG A 210 20.30 -11.97 -0.60
N ILE A 211 20.23 -11.77 0.72
CA ILE A 211 19.89 -10.47 1.31
C ILE A 211 20.89 -9.40 0.86
N LEU A 212 22.19 -9.72 0.86
CA LEU A 212 23.21 -8.78 0.42
C LEU A 212 23.06 -8.45 -1.08
N ASP A 213 22.71 -9.43 -1.93
CA ASP A 213 22.44 -9.25 -3.36
C ASP A 213 21.27 -8.31 -3.61
N ILE A 214 20.13 -8.56 -2.95
CA ILE A 214 18.95 -7.69 -3.02
C ILE A 214 19.32 -6.25 -2.64
N LEU A 215 20.01 -6.06 -1.51
CA LEU A 215 20.37 -4.72 -1.05
C LEU A 215 21.28 -3.99 -2.05
N ASP A 216 22.29 -4.67 -2.60
CA ASP A 216 23.22 -4.07 -3.57
C ASP A 216 22.54 -3.70 -4.89
N ASP A 217 21.61 -4.54 -5.36
CA ASP A 217 20.84 -4.29 -6.59
C ASP A 217 19.95 -3.05 -6.44
N TYR A 218 19.27 -2.91 -5.31
CA TYR A 218 18.45 -1.72 -5.03
C TYR A 218 19.31 -0.45 -5.01
N TRP A 219 20.45 -0.47 -4.32
CA TRP A 219 21.36 0.67 -4.29
C TRP A 219 21.93 1.01 -5.67
N SER A 220 22.22 0.01 -6.49
CA SER A 220 22.69 0.19 -7.87
C SER A 220 21.63 0.86 -8.75
N ASN A 221 20.35 0.60 -8.47
CA ASN A 221 19.20 1.22 -9.12
C ASN A 221 18.74 2.54 -8.47
N GLN A 222 19.55 3.12 -7.58
CA GLN A 222 19.24 4.35 -6.84
C GLN A 222 17.95 4.27 -6.01
N GLN A 223 17.61 3.07 -5.56
CA GLN A 223 16.55 2.82 -4.60
C GLN A 223 17.17 2.56 -3.22
N TYR A 224 16.48 2.96 -2.17
CA TYR A 224 17.01 2.94 -0.81
C TYR A 224 16.27 1.88 0.01
N PRO A 225 16.78 0.64 0.04
CA PRO A 225 16.04 -0.49 0.57
C PRO A 225 15.96 -0.41 2.09
N ASP A 226 14.80 -0.79 2.62
CA ASP A 226 14.58 -0.97 4.04
C ASP A 226 14.14 -2.41 4.33
N ARG A 227 13.69 -2.67 5.56
CA ARG A 227 13.20 -3.99 5.95
C ARG A 227 11.95 -4.44 5.17
N ASN A 228 11.09 -3.52 4.70
CA ASN A 228 9.88 -3.88 3.97
C ASN A 228 10.23 -4.39 2.59
N ILE A 229 11.21 -3.77 1.93
CA ILE A 229 11.75 -4.25 0.64
C ILE A 229 12.32 -5.65 0.81
N LEU A 230 13.08 -5.90 1.87
CA LEU A 230 13.58 -7.25 2.17
C LEU A 230 12.44 -8.26 2.37
N LEU A 231 11.40 -7.90 3.14
CA LEU A 231 10.25 -8.80 3.35
C LEU A 231 9.46 -9.06 2.07
N TYR A 232 9.36 -8.06 1.18
CA TYR A 232 8.71 -8.20 -0.11
C TYR A 232 9.50 -9.14 -1.05
N GLU A 233 10.81 -8.96 -1.15
CA GLU A 233 11.69 -9.79 -2.00
C GLU A 233 11.92 -11.22 -1.48
N MET A 234 11.60 -11.44 -0.19
CA MET A 234 11.68 -12.74 0.48
C MET A 234 10.30 -13.28 0.88
N ASP A 235 9.25 -12.89 0.15
CA ASP A 235 7.87 -13.26 0.47
C ASP A 235 7.72 -14.79 0.67
N GLY A 236 7.16 -15.17 1.82
CA GLY A 236 6.99 -16.57 2.23
C GLY A 236 8.24 -17.30 2.75
N GLU A 237 9.45 -16.73 2.64
CA GLU A 237 10.70 -17.37 3.12
C GLU A 237 11.04 -17.03 4.56
N ILE A 238 10.76 -15.79 4.98
CA ILE A 238 11.04 -15.32 6.31
C ILE A 238 10.02 -14.26 6.74
N ASP A 239 9.50 -14.40 7.95
CA ASP A 239 8.61 -13.40 8.54
C ASP A 239 9.41 -12.23 9.13
N GLU A 240 8.74 -11.13 9.49
CA GLU A 240 9.40 -9.91 10.00
C GLU A 240 10.24 -10.19 11.25
N ASP A 241 9.72 -10.97 12.20
CA ASP A 241 10.43 -11.31 13.43
C ASP A 241 11.64 -12.21 13.14
N GLY A 242 11.48 -13.17 12.21
CA GLY A 242 12.56 -13.99 11.68
C GLY A 242 13.66 -13.14 11.04
N LEU A 243 13.29 -12.18 10.18
CA LEU A 243 14.24 -11.31 9.48
C LEU A 243 15.02 -10.44 10.47
N ILE A 244 14.34 -9.83 11.44
CA ILE A 244 15.00 -9.01 12.46
C ILE A 244 15.99 -9.86 13.28
N ASN A 245 15.57 -11.05 13.72
CA ASN A 245 16.43 -11.95 14.48
C ASN A 245 17.60 -12.45 13.64
N PHE A 246 17.36 -12.74 12.36
CA PHE A 246 18.36 -13.16 11.41
C PHE A 246 19.40 -12.06 11.17
N LEU A 247 18.99 -10.84 10.85
CA LEU A 247 19.88 -9.70 10.64
C LEU A 247 20.69 -9.36 11.90
N LYS A 248 20.09 -9.46 13.10
CA LYS A 248 20.81 -9.28 14.37
C LYS A 248 21.89 -10.35 14.58
N LYS A 249 21.62 -11.58 14.17
CA LYS A 249 22.52 -12.73 14.38
C LYS A 249 23.62 -12.81 13.32
N PHE A 250 23.28 -12.55 12.07
CA PHE A 250 24.16 -12.78 10.92
C PHE A 250 24.54 -11.50 10.17
N GLY A 251 23.65 -10.51 10.08
CA GLY A 251 23.87 -9.27 9.31
C GLY A 251 24.76 -8.22 9.97
N LYS A 252 25.06 -8.34 11.27
CA LYS A 252 25.76 -7.29 12.05
C LYS A 252 27.10 -6.83 11.47
N ASN A 253 27.83 -7.72 10.79
CA ASN A 253 29.15 -7.42 10.24
C ASN A 253 29.11 -6.93 8.79
N ASP A 254 28.00 -7.19 8.09
CA ASP A 254 27.89 -7.04 6.63
C ASP A 254 26.83 -6.03 6.21
N ILE A 255 25.93 -5.62 7.09
CA ILE A 255 24.85 -4.68 6.81
C ILE A 255 24.92 -3.52 7.81
N TYR A 256 24.93 -2.31 7.27
CA TYR A 256 24.79 -1.06 8.01
C TYR A 256 23.42 -0.45 7.77
N SER A 257 23.01 0.44 8.66
CA SER A 257 21.73 1.12 8.54
C SER A 257 21.78 2.57 9.01
N PHE A 258 20.99 3.44 8.40
CA PHE A 258 20.80 4.82 8.87
C PHE A 258 19.33 5.27 8.71
N MET A 259 18.92 6.20 9.56
CA MET A 259 17.60 6.85 9.47
C MET A 259 17.74 8.18 8.74
N VAL A 260 16.76 8.50 7.90
CA VAL A 260 16.60 9.84 7.34
C VAL A 260 15.83 10.69 8.33
N ARG A 261 16.42 11.79 8.78
CA ARG A 261 15.77 12.72 9.72
C ARG A 261 14.72 13.55 8.98
N ASN A 262 13.70 14.00 9.71
CA ASN A 262 12.65 14.92 9.22
C ASN A 262 11.80 14.40 8.05
N GLN A 263 11.85 13.09 7.75
CA GLN A 263 11.07 12.45 6.68
C GLN A 263 10.49 11.10 7.12
N GLU A 264 9.89 11.04 8.32
CA GLU A 264 9.32 9.80 8.86
C GLU A 264 8.18 9.22 7.97
N ASP A 265 7.46 10.09 7.26
CA ASP A 265 6.39 9.71 6.32
C ASP A 265 6.92 8.98 5.08
N LYS A 266 8.16 9.27 4.67
CA LYS A 266 8.80 8.70 3.45
C LYS A 266 9.78 7.58 3.78
N TYR A 267 10.51 7.72 4.87
CA TYR A 267 11.51 6.77 5.35
C TYR A 267 11.17 6.33 6.77
N THR A 268 10.10 5.53 6.88
CA THR A 268 9.58 5.03 8.16
C THR A 268 10.57 4.08 8.85
N PHE A 269 11.40 3.37 8.07
CA PHE A 269 12.39 2.42 8.58
C PHE A 269 13.82 2.80 8.18
N PRO A 270 14.85 2.32 8.91
CA PRO A 270 16.23 2.56 8.54
C PRO A 270 16.54 2.01 7.16
N ILE A 271 17.18 2.84 6.34
CA ILE A 271 17.73 2.39 5.06
C ILE A 271 18.90 1.46 5.36
N LEU A 272 18.89 0.31 4.71
CA LEU A 272 19.88 -0.75 4.83
C LEU A 272 20.88 -0.63 3.67
N ILE A 273 22.16 -0.80 3.97
CA ILE A 273 23.23 -0.76 2.97
C ILE A 273 24.32 -1.75 3.35
N THR A 274 24.82 -2.51 2.39
CA THR A 274 25.82 -3.52 2.67
C THR A 274 27.22 -2.92 2.81
N LYS A 275 28.07 -3.58 3.59
CA LYS A 275 29.50 -3.30 3.71
C LYS A 275 30.20 -3.45 2.36
N ARG A 276 29.82 -4.46 1.57
CA ARG A 276 30.44 -4.74 0.26
C ARG A 276 30.11 -3.64 -0.75
N TYR A 277 28.90 -3.08 -0.73
CA TYR A 277 28.54 -1.91 -1.54
C TYR A 277 29.31 -0.67 -1.10
N LEU A 278 29.36 -0.39 0.21
CA LEU A 278 30.11 0.74 0.76
C LEU A 278 31.61 0.69 0.42
N LYS A 279 32.23 -0.50 0.39
CA LYS A 279 33.62 -0.65 -0.04
C LYS A 279 33.85 -0.25 -1.49
N LYS A 280 32.90 -0.56 -2.37
CA LYS A 280 33.00 -0.27 -3.81
C LYS A 280 32.61 1.17 -4.16
N LYS A 281 31.52 1.68 -3.57
CA LYS A 281 30.83 2.91 -3.98
C LYS A 281 30.73 3.98 -2.89
N GLY A 282 31.20 3.70 -1.67
CA GLY A 282 31.01 4.60 -0.53
C GLY A 282 31.65 5.98 -0.66
N LYS A 283 32.86 6.07 -1.24
CA LYS A 283 33.52 7.38 -1.48
C LYS A 283 32.74 8.23 -2.49
N GLU A 284 32.35 7.61 -3.60
CA GLU A 284 31.54 8.25 -4.65
C GLU A 284 30.18 8.72 -4.10
N LEU A 285 29.52 7.90 -3.26
CA LEU A 285 28.29 8.29 -2.58
C LEU A 285 28.49 9.48 -1.63
N LEU A 286 29.61 9.52 -0.91
CA LEU A 286 29.90 10.61 0.02
C LEU A 286 30.12 11.92 -0.73
N GLU A 287 30.94 11.90 -1.79
CA GLU A 287 31.18 13.07 -2.64
C GLU A 287 29.89 13.58 -3.29
N LYS A 288 29.06 12.66 -3.81
CA LYS A 288 27.75 13.02 -4.39
C LYS A 288 26.83 13.65 -3.36
N ALA A 289 26.71 13.06 -2.17
CA ALA A 289 25.88 13.61 -1.10
C ALA A 289 26.36 14.99 -0.66
N SER A 290 27.67 15.20 -0.47
CA SER A 290 28.23 16.51 -0.14
C SER A 290 27.97 17.55 -1.25
N SER A 291 28.14 17.18 -2.53
CA SER A 291 27.85 18.09 -3.66
C SER A 291 26.40 18.53 -3.66
N VAL A 292 25.46 17.60 -3.52
CA VAL A 292 24.02 17.91 -3.50
C VAL A 292 23.67 18.79 -2.30
N ILE A 293 24.26 18.56 -1.12
CA ILE A 293 24.06 19.41 0.06
C ILE A 293 24.49 20.85 -0.23
N ASP A 294 25.66 21.04 -0.85
CA ASP A 294 26.18 22.37 -1.14
C ASP A 294 25.38 23.05 -2.26
N GLU A 295 24.91 22.30 -3.26
CA GLU A 295 23.98 22.79 -4.28
C GLU A 295 22.67 23.27 -3.66
N GLN A 296 22.05 22.46 -2.79
CA GLN A 296 20.77 22.78 -2.15
C GLN A 296 20.90 23.97 -1.17
N LYS A 297 22.02 24.12 -0.45
CA LYS A 297 22.25 25.31 0.40
C LYS A 297 22.28 26.62 -0.38
N ASN A 298 22.77 26.58 -1.62
CA ASN A 298 22.93 27.75 -2.47
C ASN A 298 21.76 27.94 -3.45
N ALA A 299 20.79 27.01 -3.47
CA ALA A 299 19.64 27.07 -4.35
C ALA A 299 18.65 28.15 -3.92
N SER A 300 18.09 28.87 -4.88
CA SER A 300 17.02 29.86 -4.63
C SER A 300 15.71 29.23 -4.15
N MET A 301 15.46 27.97 -4.53
CA MET A 301 14.35 27.15 -4.09
C MET A 301 14.86 25.72 -3.82
N PRO A 302 15.25 25.40 -2.57
CA PRO A 302 15.80 24.09 -2.23
C PRO A 302 14.73 23.01 -2.19
N ASP A 303 15.08 21.80 -2.64
CA ASP A 303 14.35 20.57 -2.40
C ASP A 303 14.70 20.05 -1.01
N GLN A 304 13.83 20.36 -0.04
CA GLN A 304 14.00 19.99 1.36
C GLN A 304 14.09 18.47 1.55
N ASP A 305 13.33 17.69 0.78
CA ASP A 305 13.33 16.24 0.87
C ASP A 305 14.67 15.65 0.38
N LEU A 306 15.18 16.18 -0.72
CA LEU A 306 16.49 15.77 -1.21
C LEU A 306 17.60 16.17 -0.24
N PHE A 307 17.51 17.38 0.34
CA PHE A 307 18.49 17.90 1.27
C PHE A 307 18.59 17.09 2.57
N ASP A 308 17.46 16.84 3.23
CA ASP A 308 17.40 16.09 4.50
C ASP A 308 17.87 14.63 4.31
N PHE A 309 17.57 14.03 3.15
CA PHE A 309 18.11 12.74 2.76
C PHE A 309 19.64 12.77 2.65
N CYS A 310 20.18 13.70 1.85
CA CYS A 310 21.62 13.78 1.62
C CYS A 310 22.40 14.11 2.90
N ILE A 311 21.88 14.97 3.78
CA ILE A 311 22.49 15.24 5.11
C ILE A 311 22.58 13.95 5.93
N SER A 312 21.49 13.18 5.98
CA SER A 312 21.43 11.94 6.76
C SER A 312 22.41 10.90 6.20
N LEU A 313 22.49 10.79 4.87
CA LEU A 313 23.43 9.91 4.17
C LEU A 313 24.88 10.36 4.39
N GLU A 314 25.19 11.65 4.24
CA GLU A 314 26.55 12.19 4.43
C GLU A 314 27.04 11.94 5.86
N ALA A 315 26.23 12.26 6.87
CA ALA A 315 26.56 12.05 8.27
C ALA A 315 26.81 10.57 8.58
N PHE A 316 25.99 9.67 8.00
CA PHE A 316 26.18 8.23 8.11
C PHE A 316 27.51 7.78 7.45
N LEU A 317 27.79 8.22 6.22
CA LEU A 317 28.98 7.82 5.46
C LEU A 317 30.27 8.33 6.13
N ARG A 318 30.32 9.57 6.59
CA ARG A 318 31.47 10.13 7.33
C ARG A 318 31.79 9.34 8.60
N LYS A 319 30.77 8.82 9.28
CA LYS A 319 30.93 8.00 10.50
C LYS A 319 31.35 6.55 10.18
N THR A 320 30.91 6.03 9.04
CA THR A 320 30.95 4.59 8.75
C THR A 320 32.12 4.20 7.86
N LEU A 321 32.42 4.97 6.80
CA LEU A 321 33.51 4.65 5.87
C LEU A 321 34.89 4.52 6.53
N PRO A 322 35.26 5.32 7.55
CA PRO A 322 36.55 5.13 8.23
C PRO A 322 36.68 3.80 8.99
N LYS A 323 35.58 3.05 9.16
CA LYS A 323 35.51 1.80 9.92
C LYS A 323 35.41 0.54 9.05
N ILE A 324 35.37 0.70 7.72
CA ILE A 324 35.13 -0.36 6.73
C ILE A 324 36.41 -0.67 5.96
#